data_AF-A0A662P680-F1
#
_entry.id   AF-A0A662P680-F1
#
_cell.length_a   1.000
_cell.length_b   1.000
_cell.length_c   1.000
_cell.angle_alpha   90.00
_cell.angle_beta   90.00
_cell.angle_gamma   90.00
#
_symmetry.space_group_name_H-M   'P 1'
#
loop_
_entity.id
_entity.type
_entity.pdbx_description
1 polymer ?
#
loop_
_entity_poly.entity_id
_entity_poly.type
_entity_poly.pdbx_seq_one_letter_code
_entity_poly.pdbx_strand_id
1 'polypeptide(L)'
;MLYNPTRKSFPALSVTGKECSLNCKHCQGIYLKHMIPISPEGLYNLCMNNNLKGALISGGCDSNGKVPLDNFLPVIKRIKEESDLLINVHTGLV
;
A
#
# COMPACT_ATOMS: atom_id res chain seq x y z
N MET A 1 -8.10 -22.42 -8.35
CA MET A 1 -7.33 -21.63 -9.33
C MET A 1 -6.25 -20.88 -8.55
N LEU A 2 -4.97 -21.23 -8.71
CA LEU A 2 -3.87 -20.55 -8.00
C LEU A 2 -3.59 -19.21 -8.73
N TYR A 3 -3.90 -18.09 -8.07
CA TYR A 3 -3.68 -16.75 -8.62
C TYR A 3 -2.23 -16.32 -8.38
N ASN A 4 -1.52 -15.95 -9.44
CA ASN A 4 -0.14 -15.46 -9.37
C ASN A 4 -0.11 -13.95 -9.70
N PRO A 5 -0.07 -13.06 -8.70
CA PRO A 5 -0.10 -11.61 -8.93
C PRO A 5 1.15 -11.14 -9.68
N THR A 6 0.95 -10.36 -10.75
CA THR A 6 2.05 -9.66 -11.43
C THR A 6 2.13 -8.23 -10.91
N ARG A 7 3.31 -7.60 -10.95
CA ARG A 7 3.47 -6.18 -10.57
C ARG A 7 2.56 -5.23 -11.34
N LYS A 8 2.13 -5.60 -12.56
CA LYS A 8 1.22 -4.80 -13.39
C LYS A 8 -0.24 -4.90 -12.95
N SER A 9 -0.67 -6.08 -12.52
CA SER A 9 -2.06 -6.32 -12.09
C SER A 9 -2.29 -6.13 -10.59
N PHE A 10 -1.22 -6.14 -9.80
CA PHE A 10 -1.24 -6.01 -8.34
C PHE A 10 -0.02 -5.20 -7.85
N PRO A 11 -0.03 -3.86 -8.02
CA PRO A 11 1.09 -3.02 -7.61
C PRO A 11 1.27 -3.00 -6.08
N ALA A 12 2.53 -2.82 -5.66
CA ALA A 12 2.88 -2.56 -4.26
C ALA A 12 3.07 -1.05 -4.07
N LEU A 13 2.21 -0.46 -3.25
CA LEU A 13 2.05 0.97 -3.04
C LEU A 13 2.49 1.35 -1.63
N SER A 14 3.37 2.36 -1.52
CA SER A 14 3.89 2.85 -0.25
C SER A 14 3.28 4.20 0.12
N VAL A 15 2.63 4.26 1.27
CA VAL A 15 2.00 5.49 1.82
C VAL A 15 3.02 6.46 2.43
N THR A 16 4.24 6.01 2.71
CA THR A 16 5.35 6.84 3.21
C THR A 16 6.49 6.95 2.20
N GLY A 17 6.28 6.47 0.96
CA GLY A 17 7.36 6.35 -0.02
C GLY A 17 8.49 5.45 0.48
N LYS A 18 9.67 6.03 0.73
CA LYS A 18 10.87 5.30 1.19
C LYS A 18 11.16 5.50 2.68
N GLU A 19 10.36 6.31 3.37
CA GLU A 19 10.62 6.72 4.74
C GLU A 19 10.12 5.67 5.74
N CYS A 20 10.93 5.39 6.76
CA CYS A 20 10.61 4.50 7.88
C CYS A 20 11.38 4.96 9.11
N SER A 21 10.67 5.32 10.18
CA SER A 21 11.27 5.83 11.42
C SER A 21 12.00 4.74 12.21
N LEU A 22 11.56 3.47 12.11
CA LEU A 22 12.17 2.38 12.87
C LEU A 22 13.51 1.90 12.32
N ASN A 23 13.71 1.99 11.00
CA ASN A 23 14.86 1.42 10.29
C ASN A 23 15.32 0.05 10.85
N CYS A 24 14.35 -0.84 11.10
CA CYS A 24 14.60 -2.05 11.89
C CYS A 24 15.54 -3.03 11.17
N LYS A 25 16.21 -3.90 11.93
CA LYS A 25 17.15 -4.90 11.40
C LYS A 25 16.51 -5.89 10.41
N HIS A 26 15.19 -6.03 10.42
CA HIS A 26 14.47 -6.96 9.55
C HIS A 26 14.54 -6.57 8.07
N CYS A 27 14.22 -5.32 7.74
CA CYS A 27 14.20 -4.86 6.35
C CYS A 27 15.13 -3.69 6.07
N GLN A 28 15.52 -2.90 7.09
CA GLN A 28 16.36 -1.70 6.93
C GLN A 28 15.84 -0.74 5.83
N GLY A 29 14.51 -0.67 5.66
CA GLY A 29 13.85 0.12 4.62
C GLY A 29 14.03 -0.40 3.18
N ILE A 30 14.67 -1.55 2.96
CA ILE A 30 14.97 -2.09 1.62
C ILE A 30 13.68 -2.39 0.84
N TYR A 31 12.66 -2.94 1.50
CA TYR A 31 11.39 -3.26 0.82
C TYR A 31 10.70 -2.02 0.24
N LEU A 32 10.76 -0.89 0.94
CA LEU A 32 10.16 0.37 0.50
C LEU A 32 10.80 0.90 -0.79
N LYS A 33 12.07 0.56 -1.06
CA LYS A 33 12.77 0.99 -2.28
C LYS A 33 12.16 0.44 -3.57
N HIS A 34 11.41 -0.66 -3.48
CA HIS A 34 10.78 -1.32 -4.63
C HIS A 34 9.28 -1.05 -4.73
N MET A 35 8.72 -0.26 -3.81
CA MET A 35 7.32 0.12 -3.79
C MET A 35 7.11 1.47 -4.49
N ILE A 36 5.90 1.66 -5.02
CA ILE A 36 5.51 2.90 -5.70
C ILE A 36 4.97 3.87 -4.64
N PRO A 37 5.59 5.04 -4.40
CA PRO A 37 5.05 6.06 -3.51
C PRO A 37 3.68 6.52 -4.01
N ILE A 38 2.71 6.67 -3.11
CA ILE A 38 1.36 7.04 -3.49
C ILE A 38 0.74 8.04 -2.49
N SER A 39 -0.04 9.00 -2.99
CA SER A 39 -0.90 9.87 -2.17
C SER A 39 -2.31 9.28 -2.07
N PRO A 40 -3.16 9.74 -1.13
CA PRO A 40 -4.54 9.26 -1.05
C PRO A 40 -5.31 9.48 -2.36
N GLU A 41 -5.21 10.66 -2.97
CA GLU A 41 -5.83 10.95 -4.27
C GLU A 41 -5.24 10.08 -5.40
N GLY A 42 -3.92 9.92 -5.41
CA GLY A 42 -3.23 9.07 -6.38
C GLY A 42 -3.67 7.60 -6.29
N LEU A 43 -3.90 7.10 -5.07
CA LEU A 43 -4.39 5.74 -4.83
C LEU A 43 -5.76 5.55 -5.47
N TYR A 44 -6.69 6.49 -5.23
CA TYR A 44 -8.01 6.44 -5.83
C TYR A 44 -7.95 6.44 -7.36
N ASN A 45 -7.24 7.42 -7.93
CA ASN A 45 -7.10 7.56 -9.38
C ASN A 45 -6.44 6.34 -10.02
N LEU A 46 -5.42 5.76 -9.37
CA LEU A 46 -4.76 4.55 -9.85
C LEU A 46 -5.71 3.36 -9.86
N CYS A 47 -6.50 3.16 -8.79
CA CYS A 47 -7.45 2.07 -8.70
C CYS A 47 -8.61 2.19 -9.70
N MET A 48 -9.14 3.40 -9.90
CA MET A 48 -10.32 3.58 -10.78
C MET A 48 -9.97 3.64 -12.26
N ASN A 49 -8.80 4.16 -12.63
CA ASN A 49 -8.45 4.40 -14.03
C ASN A 49 -7.60 3.29 -14.66
N ASN A 50 -7.27 2.23 -13.93
CA ASN A 50 -6.45 1.14 -14.43
C ASN A 50 -7.17 -0.20 -14.25
N ASN A 51 -6.97 -1.11 -15.20
CA ASN A 51 -7.50 -2.47 -15.12
C ASN A 51 -6.65 -3.34 -14.17
N LEU A 52 -6.76 -3.06 -12.87
CA LEU A 52 -6.05 -3.78 -11.81
C LEU A 52 -6.92 -4.93 -11.28
N LYS A 53 -6.26 -5.90 -10.66
CA LYS A 53 -6.93 -6.93 -9.86
C LYS A 53 -6.96 -6.59 -8.37
N GLY A 54 -6.05 -5.72 -7.95
CA GLY A 54 -5.94 -5.28 -6.56
C GLY A 54 -4.69 -4.45 -6.34
N ALA A 55 -4.41 -4.13 -5.08
CA ALA A 55 -3.20 -3.43 -4.68
C ALA A 55 -2.75 -3.87 -3.28
N LEU A 56 -1.43 -3.90 -3.09
CA LEU A 56 -0.83 -4.00 -1.76
C LEU A 56 -0.54 -2.58 -1.28
N ILE A 57 -1.22 -2.15 -0.20
CA ILE A 57 -1.01 -0.87 0.46
C ILE A 57 -0.19 -1.12 1.71
N SER A 58 0.98 -0.49 1.80
CA SER A 58 1.87 -0.59 2.94
C SER A 58 2.70 0.70 3.04
N GLY A 59 3.72 0.71 3.89
CA GLY A 59 4.63 1.84 4.06
C GLY A 59 5.66 1.53 5.14
N GLY A 60 6.53 2.48 5.40
CA GLY A 60 7.40 2.43 6.56
C GLY A 60 6.62 2.66 7.84
N CYS A 61 7.16 2.12 8.93
CA CYS A 61 6.59 2.28 10.25
C CYS A 61 7.02 3.60 10.89
N ASP A 62 6.13 4.22 11.64
CA ASP A 62 6.41 5.32 12.56
C ASP A 62 7.20 4.83 13.79
N SER A 63 7.51 5.74 14.73
CA SER A 63 8.22 5.39 15.97
C SER A 63 7.45 4.42 16.88
N ASN A 64 6.15 4.22 16.65
CA ASN A 64 5.30 3.29 17.39
C ASN A 64 5.17 1.94 16.67
N GLY A 65 5.84 1.75 15.53
CA GLY A 65 5.75 0.52 14.74
C GLY A 65 4.52 0.41 13.85
N LYS A 66 3.78 1.50 13.63
CA LYS A 66 2.57 1.53 12.81
C LYS A 66 2.84 2.12 11.43
N VAL A 67 2.19 1.59 10.40
CA VAL A 67 2.14 2.26 9.09
C VAL A 67 1.07 3.36 9.17
N PRO A 68 1.38 4.63 8.85
CA PRO A 68 0.45 5.75 9.01
C PRO A 68 -0.62 5.75 7.91
N LEU A 69 -1.71 5.01 8.14
CA LEU A 69 -2.77 4.77 7.16
C LEU A 69 -4.00 5.68 7.33
N ASP A 70 -4.08 6.47 8.40
CA ASP A 70 -5.29 7.22 8.76
C ASP A 70 -5.82 8.09 7.60
N ASN A 71 -4.93 8.79 6.89
CA ASN A 71 -5.28 9.62 5.74
C ASN A 71 -5.71 8.83 4.49
N PHE A 72 -5.43 7.52 4.45
CA PHE A 72 -5.79 6.62 3.36
C PHE A 72 -7.09 5.85 3.63
N LEU A 73 -7.53 5.73 4.89
CA LEU A 73 -8.73 4.98 5.25
C LEU A 73 -10.00 5.43 4.49
N PRO A 74 -10.29 6.74 4.33
CA PRO A 74 -11.46 7.17 3.57
C PRO A 74 -11.40 6.75 2.10
N VAL A 75 -10.21 6.82 1.49
CA VAL A 75 -9.99 6.43 0.11
C VAL A 75 -10.10 4.91 -0.07
N ILE A 76 -9.50 4.13 0.83
CA ILE A 76 -9.58 2.66 0.80
C ILE A 76 -11.03 2.21 0.92
N LYS A 77 -11.79 2.82 1.84
CA LYS A 77 -13.23 2.56 2.00
C LYS A 77 -13.97 2.84 0.69
N ARG A 78 -13.75 4.00 0.09
CA ARG A 78 -14.37 4.39 -1.17
C ARG A 78 -14.04 3.41 -2.31
N ILE A 79 -12.78 3.00 -2.46
CA ILE A 79 -12.37 2.00 -3.47
C ILE A 79 -13.09 0.67 -3.27
N LYS A 80 -13.25 0.23 -2.02
CA LYS A 80 -13.98 -1.00 -1.67
C LYS A 80 -15.47 -0.93 -1.98
N GLU A 81 -16.07 0.25 -1.87
CA GLU A 81 -17.49 0.49 -2.17
C GLU A 81 -17.74 0.61 -3.67
N GLU A 82 -16.79 1.17 -4.43
CA GLU A 82 -16.94 1.48 -5.86
C GLU A 82 -16.31 0.43 -6.80
N SER A 83 -15.61 -0.59 -6.28
CA SER A 83 -14.94 -1.61 -7.11
C SER A 83 -14.78 -2.97 -6.42
N ASP A 84 -14.59 -4.02 -7.24
CA ASP A 84 -14.25 -5.37 -6.79
C ASP A 84 -12.74 -5.59 -6.56
N LEU A 85 -11.95 -4.53 -6.43
CA LEU A 85 -10.50 -4.64 -6.25
C LEU A 85 -10.13 -5.31 -4.92
N LEU A 86 -9.18 -6.24 -5.00
CA LEU A 86 -8.58 -6.86 -3.83
C LEU A 86 -7.57 -5.92 -3.17
N ILE A 87 -7.89 -5.41 -1.99
CA ILE A 87 -7.01 -4.51 -1.23
C ILE A 87 -6.37 -5.29 -0.08
N ASN A 88 -5.05 -5.44 -0.14
CA ASN A 88 -4.25 -5.99 0.95
C ASN A 88 -3.53 -4.85 1.66
N VAL A 89 -3.59 -4.84 3.00
CA VAL A 89 -3.00 -3.78 3.80
C VAL A 89 -2.03 -4.36 4.82
N HIS A 90 -0.83 -3.78 4.93
CA HIS A 90 0.06 -4.01 6.06
C HIS A 90 -0.02 -2.81 7.00
N THR A 91 -0.48 -3.04 8.23
CA THR A 91 -0.74 -1.99 9.22
C THR A 91 0.46 -1.67 10.11
N GLY A 92 1.54 -2.44 10.01
CA GLY A 92 2.75 -2.30 10.82
C GLY A 92 3.08 -3.57 11.60
N LEU A 93 3.98 -3.41 12.58
CA LEU A 93 4.34 -4.46 13.52
C LEU A 93 3.20 -4.64 14.52
N VAL A 94 2.75 -5.88 14.71
CA VAL A 94 1.71 -6.29 15.65
C VAL A 94 2.31 -7.18 16.73
#